data_AF-A0A7W4IK40-F1
#
_entry.id   AF-A0A7W4IK40-F1
#
_cell.length_a   1.000
_cell.length_b   1.000
_cell.length_c   1.000
_cell.angle_alpha   90.00
_cell.angle_beta   90.00
_cell.angle_gamma   90.00
#
_symmetry.space_group_name_H-M   'P 1'
#
loop_
_entity.id
_entity.type
_entity.pdbx_description
1 polymer ?
#
loop_
_entity_poly.entity_id
_entity_poly.type
_entity_poly.pdbx_seq_one_letter_code
_entity_poly.pdbx_strand_id
1 'polypeptide(L)'
;MTAGFAIPAAFDAAAVPPWKLLRCAPAEIRGVVVSIRDTLHESRMIAFRSGAHALPVPEIATLIGEQADVLTRTLPEIVQRGFAAWDDEGCLYSPHLLARELRRQERARKAAERAARQDAIEAAIAAGELPADMTIQTMANQTNARRGGRPRKGESPEAAYARRLAEAEHAGQQRSMRLLRTVETPKTETGNQNRNGFSVSGVSVSVPVSGVSLDLDRDINFSPSESEETAETETQPETAPVPPELLAETANRVLCAAGWERTALSRQMGAIRGWLQRGCPADVLVEAVETHVQAMKANEDTPRHMGAFQKAIGAAWEAHRTLSLMPEEIGRPAAPTPEWERRAREDYGHDQRLFASIMQTEGDYTKVRRLWADKARELGRPITELRLESYLAAYRPQEDAA
;
A
#
# COMPACT_ATOMS: atom_id res chain seq x y z
N MET A 1 5.37 -24.55 0.62
CA MET A 1 4.44 -25.51 0.01
C MET A 1 3.73 -26.21 1.17
N THR A 2 2.55 -25.74 1.53
CA THR A 2 1.65 -26.44 2.46
C THR A 2 0.93 -27.51 1.66
N ALA A 3 1.56 -28.68 1.53
CA ALA A 3 0.90 -29.83 0.95
C ALA A 3 -0.21 -30.31 1.90
N GLY A 4 -1.45 -30.39 1.40
CA GLY A 4 -2.43 -31.34 1.94
C GLY A 4 -3.49 -30.84 2.91
N PHE A 5 -3.78 -29.54 3.02
CA PHE A 5 -5.03 -29.11 3.66
C PHE A 5 -6.13 -28.96 2.61
N ALA A 6 -7.11 -29.88 2.64
CA ALA A 6 -8.30 -29.76 1.81
C ALA A 6 -9.17 -28.60 2.31
N ILE A 7 -9.69 -27.78 1.41
CA ILE A 7 -10.59 -26.68 1.76
C ILE A 7 -11.89 -27.32 2.27
N PRO A 8 -12.33 -27.04 3.51
CA PRO A 8 -13.58 -27.59 4.02
C PRO A 8 -14.76 -27.16 3.16
N ALA A 9 -15.72 -28.06 2.91
CA ALA A 9 -16.83 -27.77 1.99
C ALA A 9 -17.70 -26.59 2.45
N ALA A 10 -17.78 -26.37 3.77
CA ALA A 10 -18.54 -25.28 4.38
C ALA A 10 -17.75 -23.96 4.51
N PHE A 11 -16.50 -23.89 4.00
CA PHE A 11 -15.70 -22.68 4.14
C PHE A 11 -16.19 -21.56 3.22
N ASP A 12 -16.68 -20.47 3.82
CA ASP A 12 -16.99 -19.23 3.13
C ASP A 12 -16.01 -18.13 3.54
N ALA A 13 -15.27 -17.59 2.56
CA ALA A 13 -14.32 -16.51 2.76
C ALA A 13 -14.98 -15.17 3.12
N ALA A 14 -16.25 -14.97 2.74
CA ALA A 14 -17.01 -13.76 3.05
C ALA A 14 -17.52 -13.77 4.50
N ALA A 15 -17.80 -14.95 5.06
CA ALA A 15 -18.22 -15.13 6.45
C ALA A 15 -17.08 -14.95 7.47
N VAL A 16 -15.82 -14.86 7.03
CA VAL A 16 -14.68 -14.67 7.94
C VAL A 16 -14.75 -13.28 8.58
N PRO A 17 -14.86 -13.18 9.92
CA PRO A 17 -15.01 -11.89 10.59
C PRO A 17 -13.75 -11.05 10.38
N PRO A 18 -13.83 -9.72 10.33
CA PRO A 18 -12.64 -8.88 10.33
C PRO A 18 -11.87 -9.00 11.65
N TRP A 19 -10.54 -9.14 11.58
CA TRP A 19 -9.67 -9.30 12.76
C TRP A 19 -9.84 -8.20 13.82
N LYS A 20 -10.24 -6.99 13.40
CA LYS A 20 -10.52 -5.87 14.29
C LYS A 20 -11.65 -6.14 15.29
N LEU A 21 -12.60 -7.02 14.95
CA LEU A 21 -13.72 -7.40 15.83
C LEU A 21 -13.27 -8.24 17.02
N LEU A 22 -12.05 -8.78 17.01
CA LEU A 22 -11.48 -9.46 18.17
C LEU A 22 -11.37 -8.52 19.39
N ARG A 23 -11.35 -7.20 19.17
CA ARG A 23 -11.38 -6.19 20.25
C ARG A 23 -12.69 -6.22 21.05
N CYS A 24 -13.77 -6.73 20.48
CA CYS A 24 -15.07 -6.88 21.14
C CYS A 24 -15.17 -8.19 21.94
N ALA A 25 -14.14 -9.04 21.90
CA ALA A 25 -14.09 -10.26 22.69
C ALA A 25 -13.45 -10.03 24.07
N PRO A 26 -13.82 -10.83 25.09
CA PRO A 26 -13.13 -10.88 26.38
C PRO A 26 -11.62 -11.09 26.21
N ALA A 27 -10.84 -10.59 27.18
CA ALA A 27 -9.38 -10.65 27.12
C ALA A 27 -8.84 -12.08 26.99
N GLU A 28 -9.47 -13.04 27.68
CA GLU A 28 -9.12 -14.47 27.61
C GLU A 28 -9.27 -15.02 26.19
N ILE A 29 -10.43 -14.81 25.56
CA ILE A 29 -10.72 -15.27 24.19
C ILE A 29 -9.76 -14.63 23.19
N ARG A 30 -9.52 -13.33 23.35
CA ARG A 30 -8.55 -12.62 22.52
C ARG A 30 -7.14 -13.21 22.66
N GLY A 31 -6.72 -13.54 23.88
CA GLY A 31 -5.44 -14.20 24.13
C GLY A 31 -5.36 -15.52 23.38
N VAL A 32 -6.31 -16.42 23.61
CA VAL A 32 -6.35 -17.76 22.99
C VAL A 32 -6.40 -17.69 21.46
N VAL A 33 -7.20 -16.77 20.87
CA VAL A 33 -7.28 -16.59 19.41
C VAL A 33 -5.95 -16.12 18.82
N VAL A 34 -5.24 -15.22 19.51
CA VAL A 34 -3.92 -14.77 19.10
C VAL A 34 -2.93 -15.92 19.19
N SER A 35 -2.89 -16.65 20.31
CA SER A 35 -2.03 -17.82 20.51
C SER A 35 -2.25 -18.86 19.41
N ILE A 36 -3.50 -19.25 19.14
CA ILE A 36 -3.86 -20.18 18.05
C ILE A 36 -3.31 -19.71 16.71
N ARG A 37 -3.57 -18.45 16.34
CA ARG A 37 -3.18 -17.91 15.04
C ARG A 37 -1.66 -17.82 14.90
N ASP A 38 -0.99 -17.36 15.94
CA ASP A 38 0.45 -17.13 15.91
C ASP A 38 1.20 -18.48 15.85
N THR A 39 0.78 -19.47 16.63
CA THR A 39 1.32 -20.85 16.55
C THR A 39 1.14 -21.47 15.16
N LEU A 40 -0.06 -21.35 14.57
CA LEU A 40 -0.31 -21.83 13.20
C LEU A 40 0.54 -21.07 12.17
N HIS A 41 0.66 -19.75 12.32
CA HIS A 41 1.46 -18.93 11.42
C HIS A 41 2.96 -19.26 11.50
N GLU A 42 3.51 -19.43 12.69
CA GLU A 42 4.91 -19.78 12.95
C GLU A 42 5.26 -21.16 12.41
N SER A 43 4.39 -22.15 12.64
CA SER A 43 4.52 -23.50 12.09
C SER A 43 4.25 -23.59 10.58
N ARG A 44 3.81 -22.49 9.95
CA ARG A 44 3.37 -22.44 8.55
C ARG A 44 2.23 -23.42 8.25
N MET A 45 1.36 -23.63 9.22
CA MET A 45 0.19 -24.50 9.15
C MET A 45 -1.09 -23.67 9.07
N ILE A 46 -2.16 -24.27 8.55
CA ILE A 46 -3.50 -23.66 8.52
C ILE A 46 -4.42 -24.29 9.56
N ALA A 47 -4.20 -25.58 9.82
CA ALA A 47 -4.95 -26.41 10.76
C ALA A 47 -4.00 -27.16 11.68
N PHE A 48 -4.47 -27.46 12.89
CA PHE A 48 -3.75 -28.28 13.87
C PHE A 48 -3.84 -29.75 13.50
N ARG A 49 -2.87 -30.23 12.72
CA ARG A 49 -2.76 -31.62 12.29
C ARG A 49 -1.31 -32.11 12.26
N SER A 50 -1.10 -33.35 12.65
CA SER A 50 0.18 -34.04 12.46
C SER A 50 0.02 -35.05 11.33
N GLY A 51 0.44 -34.68 10.12
CA GLY A 51 0.17 -35.48 8.91
C GLY A 51 -1.34 -35.61 8.67
N ALA A 52 -1.86 -36.83 8.77
CA ALA A 52 -3.30 -37.14 8.65
C ALA A 52 -4.05 -37.12 10.00
N HIS A 53 -3.35 -36.92 11.12
CA HIS A 53 -3.96 -36.97 12.45
C HIS A 53 -4.42 -35.58 12.90
N ALA A 54 -5.71 -35.44 13.21
CA ALA A 54 -6.28 -34.27 13.87
C ALA A 54 -5.79 -34.19 15.31
N LEU A 55 -5.18 -33.07 15.71
CA LEU A 55 -4.70 -32.91 17.08
C LEU A 55 -5.88 -32.71 18.04
N PRO A 56 -5.97 -33.46 19.15
CA PRO A 56 -7.02 -33.26 20.15
C PRO A 56 -6.81 -31.95 20.93
N VAL A 57 -7.88 -31.39 21.47
CA VAL A 57 -7.88 -30.13 22.27
C VAL A 57 -6.75 -30.04 23.32
N PRO A 58 -6.46 -31.07 24.15
CA PRO A 58 -5.35 -31.00 25.11
C PRO A 58 -3.98 -30.81 24.43
N GLU A 59 -3.73 -31.47 23.31
CA GLU A 59 -2.47 -31.31 22.56
C GLU A 59 -2.39 -29.94 21.91
N ILE A 60 -3.51 -29.44 21.35
CA ILE A 60 -3.61 -28.08 20.83
C ILE A 60 -3.25 -27.08 21.93
N ALA A 61 -3.82 -27.23 23.13
CA ALA A 61 -3.54 -26.36 24.27
C ALA A 61 -2.04 -26.33 24.60
N THR A 62 -1.39 -27.50 24.67
CA THR A 62 0.06 -27.55 24.91
C THR A 62 0.88 -26.88 23.81
N LEU A 63 0.46 -27.01 22.56
CA LEU A 63 1.17 -26.46 21.40
C LEU A 63 1.06 -24.92 21.35
N ILE A 64 -0.09 -24.36 21.73
CA ILE A 64 -0.31 -22.90 21.79
C ILE A 64 0.19 -22.28 23.10
N GLY A 65 0.67 -23.09 24.05
CA GLY A 65 1.14 -22.61 25.35
C GLY A 65 0.03 -22.19 26.32
N GLU A 66 -1.18 -22.71 26.14
CA GLU A 66 -2.35 -22.40 26.99
C GLU A 66 -2.74 -23.61 27.85
N GLN A 67 -3.53 -23.35 28.89
CA GLN A 67 -4.10 -24.43 29.71
C GLN A 67 -5.24 -25.13 28.98
N ALA A 68 -5.30 -26.47 29.08
CA ALA A 68 -6.33 -27.27 28.43
C ALA A 68 -7.76 -26.88 28.86
N ASP A 69 -7.95 -26.54 30.13
CA ASP A 69 -9.25 -26.10 30.67
C ASP A 69 -9.69 -24.75 30.07
N VAL A 70 -8.75 -23.82 29.91
CA VAL A 70 -9.00 -22.50 29.31
C VAL A 70 -9.38 -22.66 27.84
N LEU A 71 -8.66 -23.49 27.08
CA LEU A 71 -8.99 -23.76 25.69
C LEU A 71 -10.37 -24.43 25.58
N THR A 72 -10.65 -25.45 26.39
CA THR A 72 -11.95 -26.16 26.37
C THR A 72 -13.12 -25.22 26.66
N ARG A 73 -12.94 -24.25 27.58
CA ARG A 73 -13.96 -23.24 27.92
C ARG A 73 -14.15 -22.20 26.82
N THR A 74 -13.07 -21.72 26.20
CA THR A 74 -13.11 -20.57 25.27
C THR A 74 -13.36 -20.98 23.82
N LEU A 75 -12.97 -22.20 23.43
CA LEU A 75 -13.03 -22.67 22.05
C LEU A 75 -14.44 -22.65 21.44
N PRO A 76 -15.53 -23.04 22.14
CA PRO A 76 -16.88 -22.95 21.59
C PRO A 76 -17.25 -21.51 21.20
N GLU A 77 -16.90 -20.54 22.04
CA GLU A 77 -17.18 -19.13 21.77
C GLU A 77 -16.30 -18.58 20.63
N ILE A 78 -15.03 -19.02 20.55
CA ILE A 78 -14.12 -18.68 19.44
C ILE A 78 -14.68 -19.18 18.10
N VAL A 79 -15.20 -20.41 18.09
CA VAL A 79 -15.80 -21.04 16.92
C VAL A 79 -17.10 -20.34 16.53
N GLN A 80 -17.96 -20.05 17.50
CA GLN A 80 -19.20 -19.31 17.28
C GLN A 80 -18.94 -17.91 16.70
N ARG A 81 -17.88 -17.22 17.17
CA ARG A 81 -17.47 -15.91 16.66
C ARG A 81 -16.75 -15.98 15.30
N GLY A 82 -16.43 -17.17 14.79
CA GLY A 82 -15.80 -17.38 13.48
C GLY A 82 -14.28 -17.15 13.43
N PHE A 83 -13.59 -17.06 14.58
CA PHE A 83 -12.14 -16.86 14.62
C PHE A 83 -11.34 -18.16 14.51
N ALA A 84 -11.98 -19.30 14.81
CA ALA A 84 -11.52 -20.65 14.50
C ALA A 84 -12.69 -21.48 13.98
N ALA A 85 -12.42 -22.59 13.31
CA ALA A 85 -13.46 -23.50 12.84
C ALA A 85 -12.95 -24.94 12.81
N TRP A 86 -13.88 -25.89 12.81
CA TRP A 86 -13.58 -27.31 12.66
C TRP A 86 -13.74 -27.71 11.20
N ASP A 87 -12.79 -28.48 10.68
CA ASP A 87 -12.92 -29.10 9.36
C ASP A 87 -13.79 -30.37 9.43
N ASP A 88 -14.07 -30.96 8.26
CA ASP A 88 -14.87 -32.17 8.12
C ASP A 88 -14.17 -33.41 8.75
N GLU A 89 -12.87 -33.33 9.00
CA GLU A 89 -12.02 -34.37 9.61
C GLU A 89 -11.87 -34.18 11.13
N GLY A 90 -12.45 -33.11 11.70
CA GLY A 90 -12.35 -32.77 13.12
C GLY A 90 -11.06 -32.04 13.53
N CYS A 91 -10.27 -31.50 12.61
CA CYS A 91 -9.14 -30.63 12.93
C CYS A 91 -9.61 -29.18 13.13
N LEU A 92 -9.04 -28.53 14.14
CA LEU A 92 -9.21 -27.10 14.35
C LEU A 92 -8.33 -26.32 13.38
N TYR A 93 -8.91 -25.38 12.63
CA TYR A 93 -8.19 -24.52 11.70
C TYR A 93 -8.50 -23.05 11.91
N SER A 94 -7.63 -22.18 11.37
CA SER A 94 -7.84 -20.74 11.36
C SER A 94 -8.43 -20.27 10.01
N PRO A 95 -9.71 -19.82 9.98
CA PRO A 95 -10.35 -19.30 8.77
C PRO A 95 -9.56 -18.15 8.12
N HIS A 96 -8.90 -17.32 8.94
CA HIS A 96 -8.09 -16.21 8.48
C HIS A 96 -6.84 -16.64 7.70
N LEU A 97 -6.14 -17.67 8.17
CA LEU A 97 -4.96 -18.19 7.50
C LEU A 97 -5.35 -18.93 6.21
N LEU A 98 -6.48 -19.66 6.24
CA LEU A 98 -7.04 -20.29 5.05
C LEU A 98 -7.40 -19.24 3.98
N ALA A 99 -8.17 -18.21 4.34
CA ALA A 99 -8.52 -17.11 3.43
C ALA A 99 -7.28 -16.42 2.85
N ARG A 100 -6.23 -16.23 3.66
CA ARG A 100 -4.96 -15.65 3.20
C ARG A 100 -4.26 -16.55 2.19
N GLU A 101 -4.22 -17.86 2.44
CA GLU A 101 -3.56 -18.81 1.54
C GLU A 101 -4.33 -18.96 0.23
N LEU A 102 -5.66 -18.98 0.25
CA LEU A 102 -6.48 -18.98 -0.97
C LEU A 102 -6.20 -17.74 -1.83
N ARG A 103 -6.17 -16.55 -1.23
CA ARG A 103 -5.79 -15.32 -1.95
C ARG A 103 -4.36 -15.36 -2.50
N ARG A 104 -3.46 -16.11 -1.86
CA ARG A 104 -2.09 -16.30 -2.34
C ARG A 104 -2.05 -17.25 -3.53
N GLN A 105 -2.79 -18.35 -3.47
CA GLN A 105 -2.94 -19.32 -4.56
C GLN A 105 -3.59 -18.68 -5.79
N GLU A 106 -4.65 -17.89 -5.59
CA GLU A 106 -5.30 -17.12 -6.67
C GLU A 106 -4.32 -16.13 -7.32
N ARG A 107 -3.53 -15.41 -6.51
CA ARG A 107 -2.49 -14.51 -7.04
C ARG A 107 -1.42 -15.26 -7.82
N ALA A 108 -0.97 -16.40 -7.32
CA ALA A 108 0.01 -17.24 -8.01
C ALA A 108 -0.55 -17.77 -9.34
N ARG A 109 -1.82 -18.22 -9.35
CA ARG A 109 -2.51 -18.65 -10.57
C ARG A 109 -2.63 -17.51 -11.58
N LYS A 110 -3.07 -16.33 -11.16
CA LYS A 110 -3.17 -15.15 -12.03
C LYS A 110 -1.81 -14.72 -12.58
N ALA A 111 -0.75 -14.80 -11.76
CA ALA A 111 0.61 -14.52 -12.19
C ALA A 111 1.09 -15.55 -13.23
N ALA A 112 0.82 -16.84 -13.03
CA ALA A 112 1.14 -17.89 -13.99
C ALA A 112 0.37 -17.73 -15.31
N GLU A 113 -0.93 -17.39 -15.26
CA GLU A 113 -1.74 -17.09 -16.45
C GLU A 113 -1.19 -15.87 -17.20
N ARG A 114 -0.72 -14.84 -16.48
CA ARG A 114 -0.08 -13.65 -17.08
C ARG A 114 1.25 -14.00 -17.74
N ALA A 115 2.09 -14.82 -17.10
CA ALA A 115 3.35 -15.29 -17.67
C ALA A 115 3.12 -16.13 -18.93
N ALA A 116 2.20 -17.10 -18.87
CA ALA A 116 1.85 -17.91 -20.04
C ALA A 116 1.31 -17.08 -21.22
N ARG A 117 0.53 -16.02 -20.94
CA ARG A 117 0.10 -15.05 -21.96
C ARG A 117 1.27 -14.25 -22.52
N GLN A 118 2.25 -13.91 -21.70
CA GLN A 118 3.46 -13.22 -22.14
C GLN A 118 4.26 -14.09 -23.10
N ASP A 119 4.52 -15.33 -22.70
CA ASP A 119 5.26 -16.31 -23.50
C ASP A 119 4.57 -16.56 -24.86
N ALA A 120 3.23 -16.62 -24.87
CA ALA A 120 2.46 -16.76 -26.10
C ALA A 120 2.60 -15.55 -27.05
N ILE A 121 2.67 -14.32 -26.50
CA ILE A 121 2.89 -13.10 -27.29
C ILE A 121 4.32 -13.07 -27.84
N GLU A 122 5.32 -13.41 -27.01
CA GLU A 122 6.71 -13.48 -27.44
C GLU A 122 6.91 -14.52 -28.56
N ALA A 123 6.25 -15.69 -28.45
CA ALA A 123 6.24 -16.70 -29.50
C ALA A 123 5.58 -16.20 -30.81
N ALA A 124 4.47 -15.46 -30.71
CA ALA A 124 3.79 -14.89 -31.88
C ALA A 124 4.58 -13.76 -32.55
N ILE A 125 5.35 -12.97 -31.79
CA ILE A 125 6.31 -12.00 -32.32
C ILE A 125 7.45 -12.73 -33.05
N ALA A 126 7.99 -13.80 -32.46
CA ALA A 126 9.04 -14.61 -33.08
C ALA A 126 8.56 -15.29 -34.38
N ALA A 127 7.28 -15.68 -34.44
CA ALA A 127 6.63 -16.20 -35.65
C ALA A 127 6.33 -15.13 -36.71
N GLY A 128 6.50 -13.84 -36.38
CA GLY A 128 6.20 -12.71 -37.27
C GLY A 128 4.71 -12.41 -37.44
N GLU A 129 3.84 -13.02 -36.63
CA GLU A 129 2.39 -12.79 -36.64
C GLU A 129 2.00 -11.47 -35.96
N LEU A 130 2.81 -11.04 -34.98
CA LEU A 130 2.61 -9.79 -34.24
C LEU A 130 3.81 -8.83 -34.43
N PRO A 131 3.57 -7.51 -34.44
CA PRO A 131 4.65 -6.52 -34.51
C PRO A 131 5.56 -6.57 -33.27
N ALA A 132 6.84 -6.24 -33.45
CA ALA A 132 7.89 -6.35 -32.42
C ALA A 132 7.64 -5.52 -31.15
N ASP A 133 6.89 -4.41 -31.25
CA ASP A 133 6.60 -3.51 -30.13
C ASP A 133 5.33 -3.92 -29.34
N MET A 134 4.76 -5.08 -29.65
CA MET A 134 3.51 -5.53 -29.05
C MET A 134 3.76 -6.14 -27.67
N THR A 135 3.05 -5.64 -26.66
CA THR A 135 3.12 -6.11 -25.28
C THR A 135 1.72 -6.45 -24.79
N ILE A 136 1.62 -7.19 -23.68
CA ILE A 136 0.34 -7.48 -23.02
C ILE A 136 -0.47 -6.17 -22.80
N GLN A 137 0.23 -5.11 -22.40
CA GLN A 137 -0.40 -3.82 -22.12
C GLN A 137 -0.90 -3.13 -23.39
N THR A 138 -0.17 -3.18 -24.51
CA THR A 138 -0.64 -2.56 -25.76
C THR A 138 -1.84 -3.32 -26.32
N MET A 139 -1.88 -4.65 -26.22
CA MET A 139 -3.07 -5.45 -26.58
C MET A 139 -4.28 -5.13 -25.70
N ALA A 140 -4.07 -5.05 -24.38
CA ALA A 140 -5.13 -4.68 -23.44
C ALA A 140 -5.65 -3.27 -23.71
N ASN A 141 -4.75 -2.30 -23.97
CA ASN A 141 -5.12 -0.92 -24.29
C ASN A 141 -5.88 -0.84 -25.61
N GLN A 142 -5.48 -1.57 -26.65
CA GLN A 142 -6.24 -1.63 -27.91
C GLN A 142 -7.64 -2.22 -27.70
N THR A 143 -7.75 -3.28 -26.91
CA THR A 143 -9.04 -3.92 -26.58
C THR A 143 -9.92 -2.99 -25.77
N ASN A 144 -9.37 -2.32 -24.75
CA ASN A 144 -10.07 -1.35 -23.93
C ASN A 144 -10.45 -0.09 -24.72
N ALA A 145 -9.61 0.37 -25.64
CA ALA A 145 -9.92 1.49 -26.53
C ALA A 145 -11.08 1.16 -27.48
N ARG A 146 -11.18 -0.08 -27.97
CA ARG A 146 -12.33 -0.56 -28.75
C ARG A 146 -13.62 -0.62 -27.92
N ARG A 147 -13.51 -0.89 -26.62
CA ARG A 147 -14.65 -1.01 -25.68
C ARG A 147 -15.02 0.32 -25.01
N GLY A 148 -14.11 1.29 -24.94
CA GLY A 148 -14.29 2.57 -24.26
C GLY A 148 -15.32 3.49 -24.92
N GLY A 149 -15.95 4.36 -24.11
CA GLY A 149 -16.93 5.36 -24.57
C GLY A 149 -18.24 5.31 -23.81
N ARG A 150 -18.98 6.43 -23.77
CA ARG A 150 -20.31 6.52 -23.13
C ARG A 150 -21.39 5.97 -24.08
N PRO A 151 -22.34 5.16 -23.60
CA PRO A 151 -23.53 4.80 -24.38
C PRO A 151 -24.28 6.05 -24.87
N ARG A 152 -24.92 5.99 -26.04
CA ARG A 152 -25.81 7.08 -26.47
C ARG A 152 -27.03 7.13 -25.55
N LYS A 153 -27.68 8.31 -25.47
CA LYS A 153 -28.87 8.48 -24.62
C LYS A 153 -29.97 7.50 -25.07
N GLY A 154 -30.38 6.60 -24.17
CA GLY A 154 -31.41 5.58 -24.43
C GLY A 154 -30.87 4.26 -25.03
N GLU A 155 -29.56 4.09 -25.18
CA GLU A 155 -28.93 2.86 -25.68
C GLU A 155 -28.59 1.92 -24.51
N SER A 156 -28.96 0.64 -24.60
CA SER A 156 -28.54 -0.36 -23.60
C SER A 156 -27.03 -0.62 -23.66
N PRO A 157 -26.39 -1.09 -22.58
CA PRO A 157 -24.96 -1.40 -22.58
C PRO A 157 -24.56 -2.42 -23.66
N GLU A 158 -25.40 -3.43 -23.90
CA GLU A 158 -25.18 -4.47 -24.91
C GLU A 158 -25.33 -3.92 -26.34
N ALA A 159 -26.33 -3.07 -26.60
CA ALA A 159 -26.50 -2.42 -27.89
C ALA A 159 -25.35 -1.45 -28.21
N ALA A 160 -24.87 -0.73 -27.18
CA ALA A 160 -23.72 0.15 -27.30
C ALA A 160 -22.42 -0.63 -27.61
N TYR A 161 -22.27 -1.83 -27.05
CA TYR A 161 -21.15 -2.72 -27.35
C TYR A 161 -21.20 -3.22 -28.79
N ALA A 162 -22.34 -3.76 -29.22
CA ALA A 162 -22.53 -4.29 -30.58
C ALA A 162 -22.30 -3.22 -31.66
N ARG A 163 -22.84 -2.01 -31.47
CA ARG A 163 -22.62 -0.89 -32.41
C ARG A 163 -21.14 -0.52 -32.52
N ARG A 164 -20.41 -0.45 -31.39
CA ARG A 164 -18.98 -0.11 -31.40
C ARG A 164 -18.14 -1.17 -32.07
N LEU A 165 -18.49 -2.45 -31.89
CA LEU A 165 -17.82 -3.55 -32.57
C LEU A 165 -17.97 -3.40 -34.09
N ALA A 166 -19.20 -3.15 -34.56
CA ALA A 166 -19.49 -2.91 -35.98
C ALA A 166 -18.80 -1.64 -36.52
N GLU A 167 -18.80 -0.53 -35.76
CA GLU A 167 -18.09 0.71 -36.14
C GLU A 167 -16.57 0.49 -36.24
N ALA A 168 -15.98 -0.32 -35.35
CA ALA A 168 -14.56 -0.65 -35.39
C ALA A 168 -14.20 -1.53 -36.60
N GLU A 169 -15.04 -2.51 -36.94
CA GLU A 169 -14.88 -3.34 -38.13
C GLU A 169 -15.00 -2.51 -39.42
N HIS A 170 -16.00 -1.64 -39.51
CA HIS A 170 -16.16 -0.71 -40.63
C HIS A 170 -14.98 0.27 -40.74
N ALA A 171 -14.48 0.81 -39.64
CA ALA A 171 -13.30 1.67 -39.65
C ALA A 171 -12.03 0.92 -40.09
N GLY A 172 -11.88 -0.36 -39.73
CA GLY A 172 -10.82 -1.22 -40.22
C GLY A 172 -10.89 -1.44 -41.74
N GLN A 173 -12.08 -1.72 -42.26
CA GLN A 173 -12.33 -1.89 -43.70
C GLN A 173 -12.10 -0.61 -44.50
N GLN A 174 -12.43 0.57 -43.94
CA GLN A 174 -12.16 1.84 -44.61
C GLN A 174 -10.66 2.16 -44.70
N ARG A 175 -9.86 1.78 -43.71
CA ARG A 175 -8.40 1.97 -43.72
C ARG A 175 -7.66 1.02 -44.66
N SER A 176 -8.23 -0.14 -44.98
CA SER A 176 -7.67 -1.07 -45.97
C SER A 176 -8.03 -0.70 -47.41
N MET A 177 -8.89 0.30 -47.64
CA MET A 177 -9.16 0.81 -48.98
C MET A 177 -8.00 1.70 -49.46
N ARG A 178 -7.35 1.26 -50.55
CA ARG A 178 -6.29 2.01 -51.24
C ARG A 178 -6.91 3.25 -51.93
N LEU A 179 -6.68 4.44 -51.38
CA LEU A 179 -7.16 5.69 -51.99
C LEU A 179 -6.55 5.86 -53.38
N LEU A 180 -7.37 5.80 -54.42
CA LEU A 180 -6.96 6.05 -55.80
C LEU A 180 -6.67 7.55 -55.99
N ARG A 181 -5.42 7.82 -56.37
CA ARG A 181 -4.83 8.95 -57.09
C ARG A 181 -5.68 10.24 -57.20
N THR A 182 -5.19 11.32 -56.61
CA THR A 182 -5.61 12.70 -56.87
C THR A 182 -5.51 13.02 -58.36
N VAL A 183 -6.63 13.38 -58.98
CA VAL A 183 -6.70 13.99 -60.32
C VAL A 183 -6.70 15.51 -60.12
N GLU A 184 -5.74 16.20 -60.73
CA GLU A 184 -5.68 17.66 -60.74
C GLU A 184 -6.83 18.21 -61.60
N THR A 185 -7.67 19.08 -61.04
CA THR A 185 -8.65 19.87 -61.80
C THR A 185 -8.47 21.36 -61.50
N PRO A 186 -8.61 22.25 -62.51
CA PRO A 186 -8.26 23.66 -62.39
C PRO A 186 -9.29 24.47 -61.60
N LYS A 187 -8.79 25.51 -60.94
CA LYS A 187 -9.54 26.47 -60.12
C LYS A 187 -10.73 27.06 -60.88
N THR A 188 -11.93 26.87 -60.34
CA THR A 188 -13.07 27.76 -60.56
C THR A 188 -13.54 28.30 -59.22
N GLU A 189 -13.64 29.62 -59.15
CA GLU A 189 -14.07 30.38 -57.99
C GLU A 189 -15.58 30.19 -57.80
N THR A 190 -15.95 29.52 -56.70
CA THR A 190 -17.30 29.65 -56.16
C THR A 190 -17.19 29.91 -54.66
N GLY A 191 -17.54 31.13 -54.28
CA GLY A 191 -17.63 31.57 -52.90
C GLY A 191 -18.73 30.81 -52.16
N ASN A 192 -18.32 29.99 -51.19
CA ASN A 192 -19.12 29.74 -50.02
C ASN A 192 -18.18 29.51 -48.84
N GLN A 193 -17.96 30.59 -48.09
CA GLN A 193 -17.32 30.56 -46.79
C GLN A 193 -18.29 29.89 -45.80
N ASN A 194 -17.98 28.67 -45.39
CA ASN A 194 -18.28 28.24 -44.02
C ASN A 194 -17.11 27.42 -43.51
N ARG A 195 -16.23 28.15 -42.80
CA ARG A 195 -15.16 27.64 -41.96
C ARG A 195 -15.76 26.79 -40.84
N ASN A 196 -15.37 25.51 -40.79
CA ASN A 196 -14.82 24.86 -39.59
C ASN A 196 -14.31 23.46 -39.97
N GLY A 197 -13.22 23.45 -40.74
CA GLY A 197 -12.38 22.27 -40.92
C GLY A 197 -11.17 22.36 -40.00
N PHE A 198 -11.25 21.78 -38.80
CA PHE A 198 -10.06 21.29 -38.10
C PHE A 198 -9.90 19.81 -38.46
N SER A 199 -9.49 19.58 -39.71
CA SER A 199 -8.80 18.35 -40.09
C SER A 199 -7.36 18.48 -39.62
N VAL A 200 -7.05 17.93 -38.45
CA VAL A 200 -5.65 17.69 -38.06
C VAL A 200 -5.26 16.32 -38.63
N SER A 201 -4.88 16.33 -39.90
CA SER A 201 -4.07 15.28 -40.50
C SER A 201 -2.61 15.51 -40.10
N GLY A 202 -1.95 14.45 -39.63
CA GLY A 202 -0.50 14.29 -39.76
C GLY A 202 0.36 15.13 -38.83
N VAL A 203 0.71 14.56 -37.67
CA VAL A 203 2.03 14.78 -37.06
C VAL A 203 2.67 13.42 -36.89
N SER A 204 3.38 13.00 -37.94
CA SER A 204 4.48 12.05 -37.82
C SER A 204 5.64 12.80 -37.18
N VAL A 205 6.02 12.43 -35.96
CA VAL A 205 7.36 12.73 -35.44
C VAL A 205 7.97 11.42 -34.98
N SER A 206 8.69 10.82 -35.91
CA SER A 206 9.82 9.96 -35.65
C SER A 206 10.99 10.82 -35.16
N VAL A 207 11.20 10.91 -33.84
CA VAL A 207 12.50 11.18 -33.21
C VAL A 207 12.52 10.43 -31.87
N PRO A 208 13.56 9.61 -31.59
CA PRO A 208 13.62 8.79 -30.38
C PRO A 208 14.01 9.66 -29.19
N VAL A 209 13.19 9.67 -28.14
CA VAL A 209 13.61 10.17 -26.83
C VAL A 209 13.84 8.95 -25.95
N SER A 210 15.07 8.82 -25.48
CA SER A 210 15.62 7.77 -24.63
C SER A 210 14.60 7.19 -23.64
N GLY A 211 14.36 5.89 -23.76
CA GLY A 211 13.68 5.11 -22.75
C GLY A 211 14.50 5.09 -21.47
N VAL A 212 14.02 5.79 -20.45
CA VAL A 212 14.34 5.47 -19.06
C VAL A 212 13.24 4.55 -18.58
N SER A 213 13.56 3.28 -18.43
CA SER A 213 12.71 2.27 -17.80
C SER A 213 12.49 2.68 -16.34
N LEU A 214 11.33 3.23 -16.04
CA LEU A 214 10.82 3.31 -14.68
C LEU A 214 9.75 2.23 -14.55
N ASP A 215 10.20 1.07 -14.09
CA ASP A 215 9.36 0.04 -13.50
C ASP A 215 8.49 0.68 -12.42
N LEU A 216 7.22 0.87 -12.76
CA LEU A 216 6.17 1.17 -11.81
C LEU A 216 5.18 0.02 -11.88
N ASP A 217 5.55 -1.05 -11.17
CA ASP A 217 4.66 -2.12 -10.73
C ASP A 217 3.47 -1.52 -9.99
N ARG A 218 2.42 -1.22 -10.74
CA ARG A 218 1.06 -1.09 -10.21
C ARG A 218 0.18 -2.03 -10.99
N ASP A 219 -0.04 -3.20 -10.41
CA ASP A 219 -1.06 -4.16 -10.81
C ASP A 219 -2.43 -3.50 -10.81
N ILE A 220 -2.83 -2.96 -11.96
CA ILE A 220 -4.23 -2.67 -12.25
C ILE A 220 -4.80 -3.96 -12.83
N ASN A 221 -5.48 -4.73 -11.98
CA ASN A 221 -6.22 -5.92 -12.36
C ASN A 221 -7.24 -5.59 -13.46
N PHE A 222 -6.95 -5.99 -14.70
CA PHE A 222 -7.96 -6.11 -15.75
C PHE A 222 -8.11 -7.59 -16.09
N SER A 223 -9.09 -8.25 -15.47
CA SER A 223 -9.71 -9.45 -16.04
C SER A 223 -11.07 -9.05 -16.60
N PRO A 224 -11.44 -9.52 -17.80
CA PRO A 224 -12.75 -9.29 -18.38
C PRO A 224 -13.68 -10.46 -18.04
N SER A 225 -14.73 -10.26 -17.24
CA SER A 225 -16.05 -10.81 -17.57
C SER A 225 -17.15 -10.22 -16.70
N GLU A 226 -18.31 -10.15 -17.35
CA GLU A 226 -19.68 -10.06 -16.87
C GLU A 226 -20.10 -8.88 -15.98
N SER A 227 -20.79 -7.97 -16.66
CA SER A 227 -21.70 -7.00 -16.08
C SER A 227 -22.89 -7.74 -15.47
N GLU A 228 -22.93 -7.86 -14.14
CA GLU A 228 -24.18 -7.95 -13.40
C GLU A 228 -24.59 -6.53 -12.99
N GLU A 229 -25.78 -6.16 -13.43
CA GLU A 229 -26.52 -5.03 -12.90
C GLU A 229 -26.73 -5.20 -11.41
N THR A 230 -26.24 -4.27 -10.60
CA THR A 230 -26.88 -3.92 -9.33
C THR A 230 -27.02 -2.41 -9.26
N ALA A 231 -28.28 -2.01 -9.30
CA ALA A 231 -28.74 -0.70 -8.90
C ALA A 231 -28.56 -0.52 -7.38
N GLU A 232 -28.39 0.73 -6.99
CA GLU A 232 -28.66 1.30 -5.66
C GLU A 232 -27.73 0.92 -4.49
N THR A 233 -26.87 1.90 -4.17
CA THR A 233 -26.41 2.34 -2.84
C THR A 233 -26.48 1.37 -1.67
N GLU A 234 -25.32 1.05 -1.08
CA GLU A 234 -25.18 0.92 0.37
C GLU A 234 -23.74 1.23 0.86
N THR A 235 -23.65 2.32 1.64
CA THR A 235 -22.66 2.62 2.70
C THR A 235 -21.17 2.75 2.36
N GLN A 236 -20.79 3.88 1.73
CA GLN A 236 -19.59 4.58 2.19
C GLN A 236 -19.97 5.42 3.41
N PRO A 237 -19.18 5.44 4.50
CA PRO A 237 -19.50 6.27 5.65
C PRO A 237 -19.59 7.73 5.20
N GLU A 238 -20.69 8.40 5.56
CA GLU A 238 -20.93 9.81 5.32
C GLU A 238 -19.75 10.61 5.87
N THR A 239 -18.79 10.88 4.99
CA THR A 239 -17.65 11.71 5.30
C THR A 239 -18.09 13.12 4.94
N ALA A 240 -18.11 14.02 5.92
CA ALA A 240 -18.62 15.38 5.75
C ALA A 240 -18.12 16.01 4.43
N PRO A 241 -18.99 16.61 3.61
CA PRO A 241 -18.58 17.23 2.37
C PRO A 241 -17.61 18.37 2.69
N VAL A 242 -16.34 18.20 2.33
CA VAL A 242 -15.32 19.25 2.50
C VAL A 242 -15.79 20.47 1.70
N PRO A 243 -15.94 21.65 2.31
CA PRO A 243 -16.36 22.86 1.61
C PRO A 243 -15.42 23.14 0.42
N PRO A 244 -15.95 23.43 -0.77
CA PRO A 244 -15.13 23.65 -1.97
C PRO A 244 -14.19 24.84 -1.82
N GLU A 245 -14.58 25.84 -1.01
CA GLU A 245 -13.79 27.01 -0.67
C GLU A 245 -12.56 26.64 0.19
N LEU A 246 -12.75 25.82 1.23
CA LEU A 246 -11.67 25.32 2.08
C LEU A 246 -10.70 24.44 1.29
N LEU A 247 -11.21 23.61 0.38
CA LEU A 247 -10.39 22.81 -0.53
C LEU A 247 -9.53 23.68 -1.46
N ALA A 248 -10.11 24.73 -2.02
CA ALA A 248 -9.39 25.64 -2.93
C ALA A 248 -8.33 26.46 -2.18
N GLU A 249 -8.66 26.96 -0.99
CA GLU A 249 -7.74 27.71 -0.13
C GLU A 249 -6.55 26.84 0.32
N THR A 250 -6.82 25.64 0.83
CA THR A 250 -5.79 24.69 1.23
C THR A 250 -4.93 24.23 0.05
N ALA A 251 -5.53 23.97 -1.11
CA ALA A 251 -4.77 23.62 -2.31
C ALA A 251 -3.82 24.73 -2.75
N ASN A 252 -4.24 26.00 -2.65
CA ASN A 252 -3.36 27.14 -2.93
C ASN A 252 -2.22 27.25 -1.90
N ARG A 253 -2.49 27.09 -0.60
CA ARG A 253 -1.47 27.13 0.46
C ARG A 253 -0.43 26.01 0.28
N VAL A 254 -0.87 24.80 -0.02
CA VAL A 254 0.01 23.64 -0.29
C VAL A 254 0.84 23.85 -1.56
N LEU A 255 0.26 24.43 -2.60
CA LEU A 255 0.97 24.72 -3.85
C LEU A 255 2.06 25.78 -3.65
N CYS A 256 1.80 26.81 -2.83
CA CYS A 256 2.80 27.78 -2.42
C CYS A 256 3.91 27.15 -1.57
N ALA A 257 3.56 26.31 -0.59
CA ALA A 257 4.52 25.60 0.26
C ALA A 257 5.42 24.64 -0.54
N ALA A 258 4.85 23.93 -1.51
CA ALA A 258 5.57 22.97 -2.36
C ALA A 258 6.35 23.62 -3.52
N GLY A 259 6.14 24.91 -3.79
CA GLY A 259 6.80 25.63 -4.89
C GLY A 259 6.37 25.17 -6.28
N TRP A 260 5.13 24.69 -6.45
CA TRP A 260 4.63 24.21 -7.74
C TRP A 260 4.01 25.31 -8.60
N GLU A 261 4.01 25.10 -9.92
CA GLU A 261 3.28 25.94 -10.85
C GLU A 261 1.75 25.80 -10.68
N ARG A 262 1.01 26.90 -10.89
CA ARG A 262 -0.46 26.93 -10.82
C ARG A 262 -1.15 25.88 -11.70
N THR A 263 -0.50 25.45 -12.78
CA THR A 263 -0.99 24.39 -13.70
C THR A 263 -1.09 23.01 -13.04
N ALA A 264 -0.33 22.76 -11.97
CA ALA A 264 -0.35 21.51 -11.23
C ALA A 264 -1.54 21.38 -10.27
N LEU A 265 -2.22 22.49 -9.94
CA LEU A 265 -3.28 22.54 -8.93
C LEU A 265 -4.39 21.50 -9.18
N SER A 266 -4.88 21.41 -10.42
CA SER A 266 -5.94 20.48 -10.83
C SER A 266 -5.57 19.00 -10.60
N ARG A 267 -4.29 18.64 -10.77
CA ARG A 267 -3.80 17.26 -10.59
C ARG A 267 -3.66 16.89 -9.12
N GLN A 268 -3.40 17.87 -8.25
CA GLN A 268 -3.12 17.63 -6.84
C GLN A 268 -4.37 17.77 -5.95
N MET A 269 -5.42 18.43 -6.43
CA MET A 269 -6.70 18.60 -5.70
C MET A 269 -7.31 17.28 -5.20
N GLY A 270 -7.21 16.19 -5.97
CA GLY A 270 -7.75 14.89 -5.55
C GLY A 270 -7.05 14.33 -4.31
N ALA A 271 -5.73 14.50 -4.22
CA ALA A 271 -4.95 14.03 -3.07
C ALA A 271 -5.21 14.89 -1.82
N ILE A 272 -5.30 16.21 -1.98
CA ILE A 272 -5.59 17.15 -0.89
C ILE A 272 -6.99 16.91 -0.33
N ARG A 273 -7.99 16.72 -1.22
CA ARG A 273 -9.35 16.32 -0.83
C ARG A 273 -9.35 15.04 -0.01
N GLY A 274 -8.59 14.03 -0.44
CA GLY A 274 -8.50 12.74 0.28
C GLY A 274 -7.95 12.86 1.69
N TRP A 275 -7.06 13.81 1.97
CA TRP A 275 -6.55 14.05 3.33
C TRP A 275 -7.51 14.86 4.20
N LEU A 276 -8.16 15.89 3.63
CA LEU A 276 -9.18 16.66 4.33
C LEU A 276 -10.40 15.79 4.69
N GLN A 277 -10.81 14.88 3.79
CA GLN A 277 -11.86 13.89 4.06
C GLN A 277 -11.48 12.92 5.19
N ARG A 278 -10.19 12.65 5.40
CA ARG A 278 -9.72 11.83 6.54
C ARG A 278 -9.69 12.59 7.87
N GLY A 279 -10.15 13.84 7.87
CA GLY A 279 -10.19 14.71 9.05
C GLY A 279 -8.87 15.40 9.38
N CYS A 280 -7.87 15.36 8.48
CA CYS A 280 -6.62 16.08 8.68
C CYS A 280 -6.88 17.59 8.57
N PRO A 281 -6.54 18.41 9.59
CA PRO A 281 -6.74 19.84 9.53
C PRO A 281 -5.80 20.46 8.49
N ALA A 282 -6.30 21.52 7.86
CA ALA A 282 -5.62 22.27 6.81
C ALA A 282 -4.19 22.68 7.18
N ASP A 283 -4.00 23.17 8.42
CA ASP A 283 -2.73 23.73 8.86
C ASP A 283 -1.65 22.67 9.06
N VAL A 284 -1.99 21.51 9.62
CA VAL A 284 -1.05 20.37 9.77
C VAL A 284 -0.61 19.84 8.41
N LEU A 285 -1.52 19.84 7.43
CA LEU A 285 -1.20 19.40 6.08
C LEU A 285 -0.20 20.36 5.40
N VAL A 286 -0.39 21.67 5.56
CA VAL A 286 0.53 22.69 5.02
C VAL A 286 1.88 22.64 5.72
N GLU A 287 1.92 22.58 7.06
CA GLU A 287 3.14 22.52 7.87
C GLU A 287 3.99 21.27 7.56
N ALA A 288 3.33 20.12 7.37
CA ALA A 288 4.00 18.88 6.99
C ALA A 288 4.65 18.98 5.61
N VAL A 289 4.00 19.67 4.67
CA VAL A 289 4.55 19.94 3.33
C VAL A 289 5.73 20.90 3.43
N GLU A 290 5.61 22.00 4.18
CA GLU A 290 6.69 22.98 4.37
C GLU A 290 7.94 22.36 4.99
N THR A 291 7.76 21.59 6.06
CA THR A 291 8.87 20.93 6.78
C THR A 291 9.56 19.91 5.88
N HIS A 292 8.80 19.14 5.10
CA HIS A 292 9.38 18.17 4.17
C HIS A 292 10.08 18.86 2.99
N VAL A 293 9.56 19.97 2.48
CA VAL A 293 10.22 20.78 1.45
C VAL A 293 11.54 21.35 1.96
N GLN A 294 11.60 21.82 3.21
CA GLN A 294 12.85 22.27 3.83
C GLN A 294 13.87 21.14 3.96
N ALA A 295 13.43 19.94 4.36
CA ALA A 295 14.28 18.75 4.42
C ALA A 295 14.78 18.31 3.03
N MET A 296 13.94 18.39 1.99
CA MET A 296 14.34 18.08 0.61
C MET A 296 15.32 19.10 0.03
N LYS A 297 15.15 20.39 0.35
CA LYS A 297 16.09 21.45 -0.03
C LYS A 297 17.49 21.24 0.57
N ALA A 298 17.57 20.73 1.80
CA ALA A 298 18.84 20.38 2.42
C ALA A 298 19.57 19.21 1.70
N ASN A 299 18.83 18.41 0.93
CA ASN A 299 19.33 17.28 0.15
C ASN A 299 19.40 17.58 -1.37
N GLU A 300 19.24 18.85 -1.78
CA GLU A 300 19.22 19.31 -3.18
C GLU A 300 18.10 18.70 -4.07
N ASP A 301 17.04 18.15 -3.47
CA ASP A 301 15.93 17.51 -4.18
C ASP A 301 14.70 18.43 -4.36
N THR A 302 14.00 18.28 -5.48
CA THR A 302 12.74 19.01 -5.75
C THR A 302 11.53 18.08 -5.86
N PRO A 303 10.45 18.32 -5.11
CA PRO A 303 9.26 17.48 -5.14
C PRO A 303 8.46 17.71 -6.43
N ARG A 304 8.17 16.64 -7.19
CA ARG A 304 7.42 16.72 -8.47
C ARG A 304 5.92 16.47 -8.35
N HIS A 305 5.43 15.85 -7.25
CA HIS A 305 4.01 15.53 -7.04
C HIS A 305 3.67 15.29 -5.56
N MET A 306 2.38 15.35 -5.18
CA MET A 306 1.91 15.13 -3.79
C MET A 306 2.28 13.77 -3.19
N GLY A 307 2.58 12.77 -4.04
CA GLY A 307 3.04 11.45 -3.58
C GLY A 307 4.30 11.51 -2.70
N ALA A 308 5.20 12.49 -2.93
CA ALA A 308 6.42 12.64 -2.14
C ALA A 308 6.12 13.02 -0.68
N PHE A 309 5.02 13.75 -0.46
CA PHE A 309 4.63 14.23 0.85
C PHE A 309 3.72 13.28 1.62
N GLN A 310 3.21 12.19 1.01
CA GLN A 310 2.21 11.33 1.67
C GLN A 310 2.70 10.73 2.98
N LYS A 311 3.98 10.31 3.04
CA LYS A 311 4.58 9.75 4.26
C LYS A 311 4.79 10.82 5.33
N ALA A 312 5.22 12.01 4.95
CA ALA A 312 5.41 13.14 5.86
C ALA A 312 4.08 13.65 6.43
N ILE A 313 3.06 13.80 5.58
CA ILE A 313 1.70 14.17 5.99
C ILE A 313 1.10 13.11 6.90
N GLY A 314 1.32 11.82 6.61
CA GLY A 314 0.88 10.72 7.49
C GLY A 314 1.53 10.78 8.88
N ALA A 315 2.85 10.97 8.95
CA ALA A 315 3.57 11.08 10.22
C ALA A 315 3.15 12.33 11.03
N ALA A 316 3.00 13.48 10.37
CA ALA A 316 2.51 14.70 11.01
C ALA A 316 1.06 14.54 11.50
N TRP A 317 0.22 13.84 10.74
CA TRP A 317 -1.16 13.55 11.14
C TRP A 317 -1.24 12.62 12.36
N GLU A 318 -0.40 11.59 12.41
CA GLU A 318 -0.30 10.70 13.57
C GLU A 318 0.24 11.43 14.80
N ALA A 319 1.25 12.29 14.63
CA ALA A 319 1.78 13.13 15.69
C ALA A 319 0.70 14.10 16.22
N HIS A 320 -0.02 14.78 15.33
CA HIS A 320 -1.13 15.65 15.70
C HIS A 320 -2.22 14.89 16.45
N ARG A 321 -2.63 13.71 15.97
CA ARG A 321 -3.61 12.87 16.69
C ARG A 321 -3.12 12.45 18.07
N THR A 322 -1.83 12.17 18.22
CA THR A 322 -1.23 11.80 19.50
C THR A 322 -1.22 13.00 20.45
N LEU A 323 -0.90 14.20 19.95
CA LEU A 323 -0.94 15.45 20.70
C LEU A 323 -2.35 15.88 21.08
N SER A 324 -3.34 15.74 20.19
CA SER A 324 -4.75 16.06 20.47
C SER A 324 -5.44 15.08 21.42
N LEU A 325 -4.87 13.88 21.63
CA LEU A 325 -5.35 12.89 22.59
C LEU A 325 -4.71 13.04 23.98
N MET A 326 -3.75 13.96 24.14
CA MET A 326 -3.20 14.31 25.44
C MET A 326 -3.99 15.49 26.03
N PRO A 327 -4.49 15.40 27.28
CA PRO A 327 -5.07 16.54 27.97
C PRO A 327 -4.08 17.71 28.03
N GLU A 328 -4.58 18.94 27.84
CA GLU A 328 -3.85 20.21 27.83
C GLU A 328 -3.16 20.58 29.18
N GLU A 329 -2.34 19.70 29.75
CA GLU A 329 -1.58 19.99 30.98
C GLU A 329 -0.10 20.35 30.74
N ILE A 330 0.38 20.36 29.49
CA ILE A 330 1.78 20.70 29.18
C ILE A 330 1.87 22.04 28.45
N GLY A 331 1.28 23.06 29.09
CA GLY A 331 1.58 24.48 28.83
C GLY A 331 2.63 25.04 29.80
N ARG A 332 3.36 24.18 30.53
CA ARG A 332 4.50 24.61 31.35
C ARG A 332 5.78 24.35 30.55
N PRO A 333 6.61 25.37 30.24
CA PRO A 333 7.90 25.13 29.59
C PRO A 333 8.67 24.12 30.43
N ALA A 334 9.08 23.01 29.81
CA ALA A 334 9.92 22.02 30.46
C ALA A 334 11.12 22.75 31.07
N ALA A 335 11.35 22.55 32.37
CA ALA A 335 12.53 23.10 33.02
C ALA A 335 13.78 22.74 32.19
N PRO A 336 14.76 23.66 32.03
CA PRO A 336 15.95 23.37 31.25
C PRO A 336 16.55 22.07 31.76
N THR A 337 16.71 21.10 30.84
CA THR A 337 17.29 19.78 31.17
C THR A 337 18.62 20.05 31.87
N PRO A 338 18.85 19.54 33.08
CA PRO A 338 20.06 19.84 33.82
C PRO A 338 21.30 19.41 33.02
N GLU A 339 22.39 20.17 33.11
CA GLU A 339 23.53 20.00 32.19
C GLU A 339 24.16 18.60 32.21
N TRP A 340 24.09 17.91 33.36
CA TRP A 340 24.58 16.55 33.51
C TRP A 340 23.76 15.54 32.68
N GLU A 341 22.43 15.74 32.60
CA GLU A 341 21.53 14.89 31.83
C GLU A 341 21.71 15.12 30.33
N ARG A 342 21.96 16.36 29.92
CA ARG A 342 22.34 16.68 28.52
C ARG A 342 23.63 15.94 28.13
N ARG A 343 24.68 16.04 28.95
CA ARG A 343 25.97 15.36 28.70
C ARG A 343 25.81 13.84 28.65
N ALA A 344 25.05 13.26 29.57
CA ALA A 344 24.79 11.82 29.59
C ALA A 344 24.12 11.33 28.30
N ARG A 345 23.15 12.08 27.77
CA ARG A 345 22.45 11.74 26.52
C ARG A 345 23.33 11.93 25.29
N GLU A 346 24.16 12.96 25.26
CA GLU A 346 25.13 13.20 24.18
C GLU A 346 26.17 12.08 24.11
N ASP A 347 26.78 11.73 25.26
CA ASP A 347 27.75 10.65 25.35
C ASP A 347 27.12 9.30 25.01
N TYR A 348 25.90 9.02 25.49
CA TYR A 348 25.16 7.81 25.11
C TYR A 348 24.91 7.71 23.60
N GLY A 349 24.47 8.80 22.97
CA GLY A 349 24.21 8.84 21.53
C GLY A 349 25.47 8.64 20.69
N HIS A 350 26.60 9.21 21.13
CA HIS A 350 27.90 8.99 20.50
C HIS A 350 28.36 7.53 20.64
N ASP A 351 28.25 6.99 21.85
CA ASP A 351 28.72 5.65 22.20
C ASP A 351 27.86 4.55 21.53
N GLN A 352 26.55 4.78 21.34
CA GLN A 352 25.69 3.91 20.54
C GLN A 352 26.15 3.78 19.09
N ARG A 353 26.57 4.89 18.47
CA ARG A 353 27.05 4.88 17.07
C ARG A 353 28.38 4.15 16.97
N LEU A 354 29.28 4.33 17.93
CA LEU A 354 30.53 3.59 18.00
C LEU A 354 30.29 2.10 18.20
N PHE A 355 29.42 1.71 19.14
CA PHE A 355 29.06 0.32 19.35
C PHE A 355 28.47 -0.33 18.09
N ALA A 356 27.58 0.38 17.36
CA ALA A 356 27.03 -0.08 16.11
C ALA A 356 28.11 -0.29 15.01
N SER A 357 29.10 0.61 14.92
CA SER A 357 30.22 0.47 13.97
C SER A 357 31.11 -0.74 14.28
N ILE A 358 31.39 -1.01 15.56
CA ILE A 358 32.16 -2.19 15.98
C ILE A 358 31.36 -3.47 15.68
N MET A 359 30.05 -3.46 15.95
CA MET A 359 29.15 -4.59 15.63
C MET A 359 29.11 -4.89 14.13
N GLN A 360 29.09 -3.85 13.29
CA GLN A 360 29.10 -3.99 11.83
C GLN A 360 30.43 -4.57 11.30
N THR A 361 31.54 -4.31 11.98
CA THR A 361 32.87 -4.78 11.57
C THR A 361 33.16 -6.21 12.01
N GLU A 362 32.78 -6.57 13.25
CA GLU A 362 33.17 -7.85 13.88
C GLU A 362 32.09 -8.94 13.76
N GLY A 363 30.81 -8.58 13.65
CA GLY A 363 29.68 -9.52 13.47
C GLY A 363 29.36 -10.44 14.65
N ASP A 364 30.23 -10.55 15.66
CA ASP A 364 30.06 -11.39 16.85
C ASP A 364 29.83 -10.53 18.11
N TYR A 365 28.61 -10.60 18.65
CA TYR A 365 28.16 -9.81 19.80
C TYR A 365 29.03 -10.01 21.05
N THR A 366 29.54 -11.21 21.28
CA THR A 366 30.35 -11.49 22.49
C THR A 366 31.73 -10.84 22.42
N LYS A 367 32.34 -10.79 21.23
CA LYS A 367 33.60 -10.08 20.98
C LYS A 367 33.41 -8.57 21.02
N VAL A 368 32.33 -8.07 20.40
CA VAL A 368 31.96 -6.65 20.39
C VAL A 368 31.78 -6.12 21.82
N ARG A 369 31.17 -6.90 22.72
CA ARG A 369 31.03 -6.50 24.13
C ARG A 369 32.38 -6.36 24.86
N ARG A 370 33.36 -7.22 24.55
CA ARG A 370 34.72 -7.12 25.13
C ARG A 370 35.46 -5.91 24.56
N LEU A 371 35.44 -5.74 23.25
CA LEU A 371 36.05 -4.59 22.56
C LEU A 371 35.43 -3.27 23.00
N TRP A 372 34.11 -3.24 23.22
CA TRP A 372 33.42 -2.08 23.75
C TRP A 372 33.87 -1.75 25.18
N ALA A 373 34.03 -2.74 26.04
CA ALA A 373 34.51 -2.50 27.41
C ALA A 373 35.92 -1.88 27.43
N ASP A 374 36.79 -2.28 26.51
CA ASP A 374 38.12 -1.68 26.35
C ASP A 374 38.04 -0.28 25.74
N LYS A 375 37.18 -0.07 24.73
CA LYS A 375 36.96 1.24 24.09
C LYS A 375 36.34 2.26 25.04
N ALA A 376 35.38 1.86 25.86
CA ALA A 376 34.77 2.69 26.88
C ALA A 376 35.81 3.14 27.92
N ARG A 377 36.77 2.27 28.26
CA ARG A 377 37.90 2.61 29.15
C ARG A 377 38.85 3.61 28.50
N GLU A 378 39.19 3.45 27.21
CA GLU A 378 40.00 4.42 26.46
C GLU A 378 39.35 5.80 26.38
N LEU A 379 38.02 5.84 26.21
CA LEU A 379 37.23 7.08 26.14
C LEU A 379 36.94 7.70 27.51
N GLY A 380 37.47 7.13 28.60
CA GLY A 380 37.27 7.60 29.97
C GLY A 380 35.81 7.56 30.41
N ARG A 381 35.00 6.65 29.86
CA ARG A 381 33.58 6.55 30.20
C ARG A 381 33.42 5.96 31.60
N PRO A 382 32.48 6.49 32.41
CA PRO A 382 32.26 5.99 33.77
C PRO A 382 31.63 4.58 33.79
N ILE A 383 31.05 4.13 32.67
CA ILE A 383 30.31 2.87 32.58
C ILE A 383 30.62 2.16 31.25
N THR A 384 30.59 0.83 31.28
CA THR A 384 30.74 -0.06 30.12
C THR A 384 29.41 -0.61 29.59
N GLU A 385 28.32 -0.50 30.37
CA GLU A 385 26.97 -0.89 29.96
C GLU A 385 26.30 0.17 29.09
N LEU A 386 25.96 -0.22 27.86
CA LEU A 386 25.36 0.66 26.86
C LEU A 386 23.84 0.82 27.04
N ARG A 387 23.41 1.33 28.20
CA ARG A 387 22.01 1.63 28.53
C ARG A 387 21.86 3.08 28.97
N LEU A 388 20.80 3.75 28.51
CA LEU A 388 20.55 5.15 28.83
C LEU A 388 20.43 5.38 30.35
N GLU A 389 19.75 4.48 31.06
CA GLU A 389 19.60 4.54 32.52
C GLU A 389 20.93 4.50 33.25
N SER A 390 21.87 3.68 32.79
CA SER A 390 23.20 3.57 33.38
C SER A 390 23.97 4.88 33.19
N TYR A 391 23.96 5.47 31.98
CA TYR A 391 24.59 6.77 31.71
C TYR A 391 23.98 7.90 32.55
N LEU A 392 22.65 7.93 32.67
CA LEU A 392 21.97 8.90 33.53
C LEU A 392 22.37 8.72 35.00
N ALA A 393 22.49 7.48 35.50
CA ALA A 393 22.92 7.21 36.87
C ALA A 393 24.38 7.59 37.13
N ALA A 394 25.30 7.40 36.17
CA ALA A 394 26.71 7.78 36.33
C ALA A 394 26.95 9.29 36.32
N TYR A 395 26.20 10.03 35.51
CA TYR A 395 26.36 11.48 35.38
C TYR A 395 25.51 12.25 36.38
N ARG A 396 24.51 11.60 37.01
CA ARG A 396 23.72 12.20 38.06
C ARG A 396 24.66 12.58 39.22
N PRO A 397 24.69 13.84 39.64
CA PRO A 397 25.44 14.22 40.84
C PRO A 397 24.89 13.41 42.00
N GLN A 398 25.74 12.61 42.65
CA GLN A 398 25.41 12.00 43.92
C GLN A 398 25.33 13.15 44.92
N GLU A 399 24.14 13.42 45.45
CA GLU A 399 24.02 14.26 46.62
C GLU A 399 24.76 13.51 47.74
N ASP A 400 25.95 13.98 48.08
CA ASP A 400 26.70 13.49 49.24
C ASP A 400 25.77 13.59 50.45
N ALA A 401 25.46 12.44 51.04
CA ALA A 401 24.83 12.37 52.34
C ALA A 401 25.85 12.79 53.40
N ALA A 402 26.03 14.10 53.61
CA ALA A 402 26.35 14.80 54.87
C ALA A 402 26.79 16.25 54.61
#